data_AF-A0ABD0NGB8-F1
#
_entry.id   AF-A0ABD0NGB8-F1
#
_cell.length_a   1.000
_cell.length_b   1.000
_cell.length_c   1.000
_cell.angle_alpha   90.00
_cell.angle_beta   90.00
_cell.angle_gamma   90.00
#
_symmetry.space_group_name_H-M   'P 1'
#
loop_
_entity.id
_entity.type
_entity.pdbx_description
1 polymer ?
#
loop_
_entity_poly.entity_id
_entity_poly.type
_entity_poly.pdbx_seq_one_letter_code
_entity_poly.pdbx_strand_id
1 'polypeptide(L)'
;VSQSGCWDVTYTSRRVCALVGSTVDISCTYSHPSDHTVNKTFWHYDLREEHQFAGRVEYVGNKLRIKELNISDSGEYRFRITTRGRLELYIF
;
A
#
# COMPACT_ATOMS: atom_id res chain seq x y z
N VAL A 1 11.73 13.36 27.66
CA VAL A 1 10.43 12.82 27.21
C VAL A 1 10.64 12.21 25.85
N SER A 2 10.59 10.88 25.75
CA SER A 2 10.77 10.17 24.47
C SER A 2 9.61 10.52 23.55
N GLN A 3 9.88 11.10 22.38
CA GLN A 3 8.88 11.13 21.30
C GLN A 3 8.68 9.67 20.86
N SER A 4 7.69 8.99 21.44
CA SER A 4 7.12 7.79 20.84
C SER A 4 6.56 8.23 19.48
N GLY A 5 7.28 7.97 18.39
CA GLY A 5 6.93 8.44 17.06
C GLY A 5 5.50 8.05 16.67
N CYS A 6 4.84 8.87 15.85
CA CYS A 6 3.49 8.58 15.38
C CYS A 6 3.47 7.55 14.25
N TRP A 7 2.29 6.94 14.05
CA TRP A 7 1.99 6.23 12.82
C TRP A 7 2.03 7.20 11.64
N ASP A 8 2.82 6.87 10.63
CA ASP A 8 2.84 7.64 9.38
C ASP A 8 3.18 6.73 8.20
N VAL A 9 2.70 7.11 7.01
CA VAL A 9 3.00 6.45 5.74
C VAL A 9 3.50 7.49 4.75
N THR A 10 4.75 7.35 4.34
CA THR A 10 5.37 8.21 3.33
C THR A 10 5.40 7.50 1.99
N TYR A 11 4.61 7.99 1.03
CA TYR A 11 4.61 7.50 -0.35
C TYR A 11 5.77 8.10 -1.14
N THR A 12 6.45 7.27 -1.93
CA THR A 12 7.52 7.72 -2.85
C THR A 12 6.96 8.70 -3.90
N SER A 13 5.75 8.43 -4.39
CA SER A 13 4.99 9.36 -5.22
C SER A 13 3.50 9.26 -4.86
N ARG A 14 2.87 10.41 -4.68
CA ARG A 14 1.41 10.52 -4.41
C ARG A 14 0.59 10.65 -5.70
N ARG A 15 1.24 10.91 -6.83
CA ARG A 15 0.60 11.04 -8.15
C ARG A 15 1.44 10.28 -9.15
N VAL A 16 0.92 9.15 -9.61
CA VAL A 16 1.62 8.27 -10.54
C VAL A 16 0.85 8.26 -11.85
N CYS A 17 1.56 8.49 -12.95
CA CYS A 17 1.03 8.34 -14.30
C CYS A 17 1.78 7.21 -14.99
N ALA A 18 1.06 6.35 -15.70
CA ALA A 18 1.63 5.23 -16.41
C ALA A 18 0.86 5.01 -17.73
N LEU A 19 1.54 4.41 -18.71
CA LEU A 19 0.95 4.12 -20.01
C LEU A 19 0.12 2.84 -19.95
N VAL A 20 -0.93 2.76 -20.75
CA VAL A 20 -1.69 1.50 -20.95
C VAL A 20 -0.74 0.43 -21.50
N GLY A 21 -0.84 -0.80 -20.98
CA GLY A 21 0.03 -1.94 -21.27
C GLY A 21 1.37 -1.93 -20.51
N SER A 22 1.72 -0.84 -19.82
CA SER A 22 2.97 -0.75 -19.06
C SER A 22 2.86 -1.38 -17.65
N THR A 23 3.97 -1.33 -16.90
CA THR A 23 4.03 -1.75 -15.49
C THR A 23 4.25 -0.53 -14.63
N VAL A 24 3.54 -0.45 -13.49
CA VAL A 24 3.73 0.59 -12.48
C VAL A 24 4.18 0.00 -11.15
N ASP A 25 5.07 0.73 -10.49
CA ASP A 25 5.51 0.48 -9.13
C ASP A 25 5.00 1.59 -8.21
N ILE A 26 4.17 1.25 -7.24
CA ILE A 26 3.71 2.15 -6.18
C ILE A 26 4.38 1.71 -4.89
N SER A 27 5.11 2.60 -4.23
CA SER A 27 5.89 2.26 -3.04
C SER A 27 5.71 3.29 -1.93
N CYS A 28 5.84 2.83 -0.70
CA CYS A 28 5.83 3.65 0.49
C CYS A 28 6.74 3.06 1.57
N THR A 29 7.10 3.92 2.51
CA THR A 29 7.67 3.56 3.81
C THR A 29 6.67 3.93 4.90
N TYR A 30 6.81 3.32 6.07
CA TYR A 30 5.98 3.66 7.22
C TYR A 30 6.83 3.74 8.49
N SER A 31 6.36 4.54 9.43
CA SER A 31 6.89 4.59 10.80
C SER A 31 5.79 4.25 11.79
N HIS A 32 6.20 3.74 12.95
CA HIS A 32 5.27 3.45 14.04
C HIS A 32 5.93 3.68 15.41
N PRO A 33 5.12 3.89 16.45
CA PRO A 33 5.62 3.95 17.82
C PRO A 33 6.37 2.66 18.20
N SER A 34 7.46 2.76 18.96
CA SER A 34 8.33 1.62 19.29
C SER A 34 7.64 0.54 20.15
N ASP A 35 6.57 0.88 20.86
CA ASP A 35 5.75 -0.02 21.69
C ASP A 35 4.69 -0.79 20.88
N HIS A 36 4.55 -0.49 19.58
CA HIS A 36 3.60 -1.16 18.69
C HIS A 36 4.28 -2.21 17.82
N THR A 37 3.56 -3.30 17.54
CA THR A 37 4.02 -4.36 16.62
C THR A 37 3.13 -4.41 15.38
N VAL A 38 3.74 -4.25 14.21
CA VAL A 38 3.10 -4.49 12.91
C VAL A 38 2.87 -5.98 12.72
N ASN A 39 1.64 -6.35 12.40
CA ASN A 39 1.23 -7.72 12.14
C ASN A 39 1.25 -8.05 10.64
N LYS A 40 0.69 -7.17 9.81
CA LYS A 40 0.57 -7.35 8.36
C LYS A 40 0.57 -5.99 7.67
N THR A 41 1.12 -5.95 6.47
CA THR A 41 1.02 -4.81 5.54
C THR A 41 0.48 -5.28 4.21
N PHE A 42 -0.34 -4.46 3.56
CA PHE A 42 -0.98 -4.81 2.29
C PHE A 42 -1.50 -3.55 1.58
N TRP A 43 -1.87 -3.68 0.30
CA TRP A 43 -2.42 -2.59 -0.50
C TRP A 43 -3.90 -2.83 -0.81
N HIS A 44 -4.75 -1.84 -0.53
CA HIS A 44 -6.23 -1.87 -0.64
C HIS A 44 -6.85 -3.18 -0.10
N TYR A 45 -8.10 -3.56 -0.40
CA TYR A 45 -8.49 -4.98 -0.24
C TYR A 45 -7.49 -5.79 -1.07
N ASP A 46 -6.96 -6.93 -0.56
CA ASP A 46 -5.80 -7.61 -1.15
C ASP A 46 -5.98 -7.77 -2.67
N LEU A 47 -5.35 -6.89 -3.45
CA LEU A 47 -5.68 -6.70 -4.87
C LEU A 47 -5.47 -7.97 -5.70
N ARG A 48 -4.68 -8.92 -5.19
CA ARG A 48 -4.47 -10.24 -5.81
C ARG A 48 -5.73 -11.09 -5.82
N GLU A 49 -6.66 -10.86 -4.90
CA GLU A 49 -7.93 -11.59 -4.81
C GLU A 49 -9.01 -10.99 -5.73
N GLU A 50 -8.78 -9.78 -6.25
CA GLU A 50 -9.70 -9.14 -7.18
C GLU A 50 -9.49 -9.68 -8.60
N HIS A 51 -10.58 -10.17 -9.21
CA HIS A 51 -10.54 -10.81 -10.52
C HIS A 51 -9.91 -9.92 -11.61
N GLN A 52 -10.13 -8.61 -11.54
CA GLN A 52 -9.58 -7.66 -12.51
C GLN A 52 -8.03 -7.62 -12.51
N PHE A 53 -7.40 -7.98 -11.38
CA PHE A 53 -5.95 -7.92 -11.18
C PHE A 53 -5.27 -9.29 -11.21
N ALA A 54 -6.03 -10.36 -11.48
CA ALA A 54 -5.55 -11.74 -11.45
C ALA A 54 -4.28 -11.93 -12.30
N GLY A 55 -3.21 -12.41 -11.67
CA GLY A 55 -1.91 -12.66 -12.33
C GLY A 55 -1.07 -11.41 -12.65
N ARG A 56 -1.58 -10.20 -12.41
CA ARG A 56 -0.90 -8.93 -12.77
C ARG A 56 -0.28 -8.21 -11.57
N VAL A 57 -0.64 -8.60 -10.35
CA VAL A 57 -0.20 -7.94 -9.10
C VAL A 57 0.93 -8.71 -8.42
N GLU A 58 2.00 -8.00 -8.07
CA GLU A 58 3.11 -8.49 -7.27
C GLU A 58 3.36 -7.57 -6.07
N TYR A 59 3.69 -8.17 -4.92
CA TYR A 59 4.13 -7.44 -3.73
C TYR A 59 5.62 -7.67 -3.48
N VAL A 60 6.40 -6.59 -3.47
CA VAL A 60 7.84 -6.61 -3.20
C VAL A 60 8.11 -5.72 -1.98
N GLY A 61 8.13 -6.32 -0.79
CA GLY A 61 8.14 -5.56 0.47
C GLY A 61 6.88 -4.69 0.58
N ASN A 62 7.05 -3.38 0.75
CA ASN A 62 5.93 -2.42 0.78
C ASN A 62 5.56 -1.90 -0.62
N LYS A 63 6.13 -2.43 -1.69
CA LYS A 63 5.84 -1.99 -3.06
C LYS A 63 4.74 -2.84 -3.68
N LEU A 64 3.72 -2.18 -4.23
CA LEU A 64 2.73 -2.73 -5.13
C LEU A 64 3.24 -2.57 -6.58
N ARG A 65 3.30 -3.69 -7.30
CA ARG A 65 3.57 -3.71 -8.74
C ARG A 65 2.36 -4.22 -9.48
N ILE A 66 1.90 -3.47 -10.47
CA ILE A 66 0.79 -3.86 -11.37
C ILE A 66 1.34 -3.88 -12.80
N LYS A 67 1.25 -5.04 -13.45
CA LYS A 67 1.65 -5.25 -14.84
C LYS A 67 0.46 -5.07 -15.79
N GLU A 68 0.78 -4.82 -17.06
CA GLU A 68 -0.20 -4.77 -18.16
C GLU A 68 -1.39 -3.85 -17.83
N LEU A 69 -1.08 -2.60 -17.48
CA LEU A 69 -2.08 -1.64 -17.02
C LEU A 69 -3.19 -1.41 -18.05
N ASN A 70 -4.42 -1.30 -17.57
CA ASN A 70 -5.57 -0.87 -18.36
C ASN A 70 -6.17 0.43 -17.76
N ILE A 71 -7.07 1.07 -18.51
CA ILE A 71 -7.69 2.33 -18.05
C ILE A 71 -8.53 2.12 -16.77
N SER A 72 -9.18 0.96 -16.62
CA SER A 72 -9.95 0.62 -15.41
C SER A 72 -9.08 0.38 -14.17
N ASP A 73 -7.76 0.19 -14.31
CA ASP A 73 -6.83 0.14 -13.18
C ASP A 73 -6.54 1.55 -12.62
N SER A 74 -7.01 2.62 -13.26
CA SER A 74 -6.86 3.96 -12.71
C SER A 74 -7.75 4.14 -11.46
N GLY A 75 -7.16 4.66 -10.39
CA GLY A 75 -7.86 4.81 -9.12
C GLY A 75 -6.92 5.15 -7.98
N GLU A 76 -7.47 5.09 -6.78
CA GLU A 76 -6.74 5.37 -5.55
C GLU A 76 -6.22 4.07 -4.93
N TYR A 77 -4.91 4.03 -4.66
CA TYR A 77 -4.23 2.90 -4.04
C TYR A 77 -3.75 3.29 -2.64
N ARG A 78 -4.29 2.63 -1.61
CA ARG A 78 -3.92 2.89 -0.20
C ARG A 78 -3.10 1.75 0.38
N PHE A 79 -1.99 2.08 0.99
CA PHE A 79 -1.25 1.16 1.84
C PHE A 79 -1.94 1.02 3.20
N ARG A 80 -2.07 -0.21 3.69
CA ARG A 80 -2.73 -0.55 4.96
C ARG A 80 -1.78 -1.35 5.85
N ILE A 81 -1.86 -1.04 7.14
CA ILE A 81 -1.07 -1.69 8.19
C ILE A 81 -2.05 -2.24 9.24
N THR A 82 -1.88 -3.50 9.60
CA THR A 82 -2.58 -4.12 10.72
C THR A 82 -1.61 -4.27 11.88
N THR A 83 -2.03 -3.87 13.08
CA THR A 83 -1.26 -4.08 14.32
C THR A 83 -1.83 -5.23 15.13
N ARG A 84 -1.00 -5.83 15.99
CA ARG A 84 -1.49 -6.76 17.02
C ARG A 84 -2.09 -5.93 18.17
N GLY A 85 -3.35 -5.49 18.04
CA GLY A 85 -4.05 -4.85 19.17
C GLY A 85 -5.26 -3.97 18.87
N ARG A 86 -5.42 -3.40 17.68
CA ARG A 86 -6.64 -2.66 17.29
C ARG A 86 -6.63 -2.44 15.79
N LEU A 87 -7.56 -3.07 15.08
CA LEU A 87 -7.94 -2.60 13.75
C LEU A 87 -8.54 -1.22 13.97
N GLU A 88 -7.96 -0.19 13.35
CA GLU A 88 -8.59 1.02 12.81
C GLU A 88 -7.60 2.19 12.83
N LEU A 89 -6.97 2.41 11.69
CA LEU A 89 -6.51 3.75 11.29
C LEU A 89 -7.31 4.09 10.03
N TYR A 90 -8.46 4.73 10.23
CA TYR A 90 -9.12 5.50 9.18
C TYR A 90 -8.33 6.80 9.03
N ILE A 91 -7.59 6.93 7.93
CA ILE A 91 -7.06 8.23 7.50
C ILE A 91 -7.98 8.68 6.36
N PHE A 92 -8.66 9.81 6.55
CA PHE A 92 -9.47 10.48 5.52
C PHE A 92 -8.57 10.92 4.37
#